data_AF-A0A136IK07-F1
#
_entry.id   AF-A0A136IK07-F1
#
_cell.length_a   1.000
_cell.length_b   1.000
_cell.length_c   1.000
_cell.angle_alpha   90.00
_cell.angle_beta   90.00
_cell.angle_gamma   90.00
#
_symmetry.space_group_name_H-M   'P 1'
#
loop_
_entity.id
_entity.type
_entity.pdbx_description
1 polymer ?
#
loop_
_entity_poly.entity_id
_entity_poly.type
_entity_poly.pdbx_seq_one_letter_code
_entity_poly.pdbx_strand_id
1 'polypeptide(L)'
;MTYQGCWTDRGARSLTKDMGNTQTNSVETCTKKCADAGYALAGMEFASQCYCGNEMTSKATQITERGCFQPCSGDSTQICGGGSRLSVWGTDKPKVLSPPKSPATVGAYQYAGCYKDNQGAKAMSVGKPGGSTLTLEKCAAACSGYNYFGTEYASECTCANVLIGTGNSKTAESECSMTCSGDPAQFCGDGNRLSLY
;
A
#
# COMPACT_ATOMS: atom_id res chain seq x y z
N MET A 1 -3.51 -19.96 -15.54
CA MET A 1 -3.27 -19.79 -14.09
C MET A 1 -3.84 -21.00 -13.37
N THR A 2 -3.27 -21.40 -12.23
CA THR A 2 -3.77 -22.47 -11.35
C THR A 2 -4.22 -21.88 -10.02
N TYR A 3 -5.09 -22.59 -9.30
CA TYR A 3 -5.64 -22.12 -8.03
C TYR A 3 -4.54 -22.05 -6.96
N GLN A 4 -4.44 -20.90 -6.30
CA GLN A 4 -3.44 -20.59 -5.26
C GLN A 4 -4.08 -20.43 -3.88
N GLY A 5 -5.34 -20.83 -3.73
CA GLY A 5 -6.06 -20.88 -2.46
C GLY A 5 -6.96 -19.67 -2.20
N CYS A 6 -7.61 -19.71 -1.03
CA CYS A 6 -8.46 -18.64 -0.53
C CYS A 6 -7.67 -17.62 0.31
N TRP A 7 -7.84 -16.32 0.02
CA TRP A 7 -7.10 -15.23 0.68
C TRP A 7 -8.04 -14.19 1.26
N THR A 8 -7.63 -13.53 2.34
CA THR A 8 -8.36 -12.38 2.89
C THR A 8 -8.29 -11.19 1.95
N ASP A 9 -9.35 -10.39 1.89
CA ASP A 9 -9.38 -9.10 1.20
C ASP A 9 -10.13 -8.07 2.05
N ARG A 10 -9.60 -7.80 3.25
CA ARG A 10 -10.23 -6.95 4.28
C ARG A 10 -9.44 -5.66 4.47
N GLY A 11 -10.11 -4.52 4.40
CA GLY A 11 -9.47 -3.20 4.53
C GLY A 11 -8.80 -2.80 3.22
N ALA A 12 -7.46 -2.71 3.20
CA ALA A 12 -6.71 -2.51 1.96
C ALA A 12 -6.81 -3.77 1.08
N ARG A 13 -6.93 -3.57 -0.24
CA ARG A 13 -7.04 -4.66 -1.20
C ARG A 13 -5.78 -5.52 -1.20
N SER A 14 -5.95 -6.83 -1.32
CA SER A 14 -4.90 -7.83 -1.45
C SER A 14 -4.32 -7.88 -2.86
N LEU A 15 -5.15 -7.61 -3.87
CA LEU A 15 -4.75 -7.35 -5.25
C LEU A 15 -5.26 -5.95 -5.62
N THR A 16 -4.35 -5.05 -6.01
CA THR A 16 -4.66 -3.62 -6.09
C THR A 16 -5.27 -3.19 -7.42
N LYS A 17 -5.16 -4.01 -8.47
CA LYS A 17 -5.75 -3.67 -9.77
C LYS A 17 -7.18 -4.17 -9.85
N ASP A 18 -8.14 -3.29 -9.63
CA ASP A 18 -9.55 -3.55 -9.91
C ASP A 18 -9.80 -3.62 -11.42
N MET A 19 -10.39 -4.72 -11.88
CA MET A 19 -10.81 -4.93 -13.26
C MET A 19 -12.33 -4.82 -13.44
N GLY A 20 -13.05 -4.44 -12.41
CA GLY A 20 -14.48 -4.20 -12.40
C GLY A 20 -15.31 -5.41 -11.97
N ASN A 21 -16.63 -5.20 -12.02
CA ASN A 21 -17.66 -6.16 -11.65
C ASN A 21 -18.49 -6.52 -12.88
N THR A 22 -18.80 -7.80 -13.09
CA THR A 22 -19.70 -8.26 -14.15
C THR A 22 -20.56 -9.44 -13.69
N GLN A 23 -21.81 -9.49 -14.14
CA GLN A 23 -22.73 -10.63 -13.92
C GLN A 23 -22.30 -11.89 -14.69
N THR A 24 -21.32 -11.78 -15.58
CA THR A 24 -20.78 -12.89 -16.37
C THR A 24 -19.40 -13.33 -15.89
N ASN A 25 -19.03 -13.02 -14.64
CA ASN A 25 -17.69 -13.34 -14.13
C ASN A 25 -17.54 -14.85 -13.95
N SER A 26 -16.38 -15.36 -14.31
CA SER A 26 -15.96 -16.76 -14.16
C SER A 26 -14.45 -16.81 -13.89
N VAL A 27 -13.93 -17.97 -13.52
CA VAL A 27 -12.49 -18.20 -13.38
C VAL A 27 -11.78 -17.88 -14.70
N GLU A 28 -12.28 -18.37 -15.83
CA GLU A 28 -11.67 -18.17 -17.15
C GLU A 28 -11.66 -16.69 -17.54
N THR A 29 -12.79 -16.00 -17.38
CA THR A 29 -12.91 -14.61 -17.80
C THR A 29 -11.99 -13.70 -17.00
N CYS A 30 -11.94 -13.85 -15.67
CA CYS A 30 -11.07 -13.02 -14.85
C CYS A 30 -9.59 -13.39 -14.99
N THR A 31 -9.22 -14.68 -14.98
CA THR A 31 -7.82 -15.09 -15.18
C THR A 31 -7.29 -14.68 -16.56
N LYS A 32 -8.10 -14.82 -17.61
CA LYS A 32 -7.74 -14.33 -18.96
C LYS A 32 -7.57 -12.83 -18.97
N LYS A 33 -8.49 -12.07 -18.38
CA LYS A 33 -8.41 -10.60 -18.33
C LYS A 33 -7.15 -10.12 -17.61
N CYS A 34 -6.76 -10.77 -16.51
CA CYS A 34 -5.51 -10.45 -15.81
C CYS A 34 -4.28 -10.83 -16.64
N ALA A 35 -4.26 -12.02 -17.25
CA ALA A 35 -3.15 -12.47 -18.09
C ALA A 35 -2.95 -11.57 -19.32
N ASP A 36 -4.03 -11.21 -20.03
CA ASP A 36 -3.99 -10.32 -21.19
C ASP A 36 -3.52 -8.91 -20.81
N ALA A 37 -3.77 -8.48 -19.56
CA ALA A 37 -3.27 -7.22 -19.01
C ALA A 37 -1.84 -7.32 -18.42
N GLY A 38 -1.19 -8.48 -18.54
CA GLY A 38 0.21 -8.69 -18.09
C GLY A 38 0.38 -8.95 -16.59
N TYR A 39 -0.68 -9.33 -15.88
CA TYR A 39 -0.62 -9.65 -14.46
C TYR A 39 -0.43 -11.14 -14.20
N ALA A 40 0.43 -11.47 -13.23
CA ALA A 40 0.72 -12.85 -12.82
C ALA A 40 -0.35 -13.47 -11.92
N LEU A 41 -1.16 -12.65 -11.24
CA LEU A 41 -2.21 -13.06 -10.32
C LEU A 41 -3.57 -12.51 -10.76
N ALA A 42 -4.60 -13.34 -10.56
CA ALA A 42 -6.00 -12.98 -10.64
C ALA A 42 -6.70 -13.38 -9.35
N GLY A 43 -7.64 -12.57 -8.88
CA GLY A 43 -8.43 -12.86 -7.70
C GLY A 43 -9.89 -12.48 -7.94
N MET A 44 -10.79 -13.39 -7.62
CA MET A 44 -12.22 -13.16 -7.73
C MET A 44 -12.83 -12.99 -6.35
N GLU A 45 -13.67 -11.98 -6.19
CA GLU A 45 -14.38 -11.68 -4.95
C GLU A 45 -15.88 -11.58 -5.23
N PHE A 46 -16.69 -11.98 -4.24
CA PHE A 46 -18.12 -11.71 -4.19
C PHE A 46 -18.87 -12.10 -5.49
N ALA A 47 -18.57 -13.28 -6.05
CA ALA A 47 -19.11 -13.82 -7.31
C ALA A 47 -18.73 -13.08 -8.60
N SER A 48 -18.64 -11.76 -8.56
CA SER A 48 -18.71 -10.93 -9.76
C SER A 48 -17.54 -9.96 -9.93
N GLN A 49 -16.70 -9.79 -8.91
CA GLN A 49 -15.57 -8.88 -8.94
C GLN A 49 -14.29 -9.59 -9.39
N CYS A 50 -13.44 -8.88 -10.13
CA CYS A 50 -12.17 -9.36 -10.63
C CYS A 50 -11.06 -8.37 -10.29
N TYR A 51 -10.00 -8.87 -9.65
CA TYR A 51 -8.81 -8.09 -9.30
C TYR A 51 -7.57 -8.78 -9.85
N CYS A 52 -6.57 -7.98 -10.21
CA CYS A 52 -5.28 -8.46 -10.70
C CYS A 52 -4.12 -7.88 -9.89
N GLY A 53 -2.97 -8.51 -10.01
CA GLY A 53 -1.71 -8.00 -9.48
C GLY A 53 -0.55 -8.90 -9.86
N ASN A 54 0.66 -8.49 -9.49
CA ASN A 54 1.85 -9.34 -9.62
C ASN A 54 2.30 -9.89 -8.27
N GLU A 55 1.84 -9.29 -7.18
CA GLU A 55 2.17 -9.62 -5.80
C GLU A 55 0.93 -9.34 -4.93
N MET A 56 0.86 -9.98 -3.77
CA MET A 56 -0.17 -9.74 -2.77
C MET A 56 0.31 -8.62 -1.82
N THR A 57 -0.60 -7.75 -1.40
CA THR A 57 -0.24 -6.74 -0.39
C THR A 57 0.07 -7.38 0.96
N SER A 58 0.76 -6.65 1.82
CA SER A 58 1.17 -7.15 3.14
C SER A 58 0.02 -7.45 4.11
N LYS A 59 -1.23 -7.16 3.72
CA LYS A 59 -2.44 -7.46 4.50
C LYS A 59 -3.10 -8.77 4.06
N ALA A 60 -2.63 -9.36 2.97
CA ALA A 60 -3.15 -10.62 2.46
C ALA A 60 -2.66 -11.79 3.31
N THR A 61 -3.61 -12.56 3.81
CA THR A 61 -3.35 -13.82 4.52
C THR A 61 -4.10 -14.94 3.83
N GLN A 62 -3.42 -16.04 3.54
CA GLN A 62 -4.07 -17.25 3.06
C GLN A 62 -4.87 -17.88 4.20
N ILE A 63 -6.11 -18.27 3.92
CA ILE A 63 -7.03 -18.84 4.90
C ILE A 63 -7.63 -20.14 4.38
N THR A 64 -8.49 -20.75 5.19
CA THR A 64 -9.22 -21.96 4.80
C THR A 64 -10.23 -21.66 3.68
N GLU A 65 -10.44 -22.66 2.83
CA GLU A 65 -11.35 -22.60 1.68
C GLU A 65 -12.81 -22.26 2.05
N ARG A 66 -13.21 -22.49 3.31
CA ARG A 66 -14.54 -22.12 3.81
C ARG A 66 -14.84 -20.62 3.69
N GLY A 67 -13.82 -19.76 3.54
CA GLY A 67 -14.03 -18.34 3.26
C GLY A 67 -14.38 -18.02 1.81
N CYS A 68 -13.99 -18.87 0.86
CA CYS A 68 -14.19 -18.70 -0.56
C CYS A 68 -15.14 -19.79 -1.06
N PHE A 69 -16.44 -19.53 -0.97
CA PHE A 69 -17.47 -20.50 -1.29
C PHE A 69 -18.54 -19.94 -2.22
N GLN A 70 -18.39 -18.68 -2.64
CA GLN A 70 -19.39 -17.99 -3.40
C GLN A 70 -19.29 -18.40 -4.88
N PRO A 71 -20.37 -18.91 -5.48
CA PRO A 71 -20.36 -19.28 -6.89
C PRO A 71 -20.07 -18.09 -7.79
N CYS A 72 -19.42 -18.31 -8.92
CA CYS A 72 -19.22 -17.26 -9.92
C CYS A 72 -20.55 -16.86 -10.54
N SER A 73 -20.70 -15.55 -10.83
CA SER A 73 -21.95 -15.01 -11.38
C SER A 73 -22.24 -15.47 -12.82
N GLY A 74 -21.20 -15.73 -13.61
CA GLY A 74 -21.29 -16.25 -14.99
C GLY A 74 -21.18 -17.76 -15.12
N ASP A 75 -20.78 -18.47 -14.05
CA ASP A 75 -20.72 -19.93 -14.01
C ASP A 75 -20.86 -20.42 -12.56
N SER A 76 -22.07 -20.87 -12.20
CA SER A 76 -22.37 -21.31 -10.83
C SER A 76 -21.69 -22.63 -10.44
N THR A 77 -21.00 -23.30 -11.36
CA THR A 77 -20.22 -24.51 -11.06
C THR A 77 -18.82 -24.18 -10.52
N GLN A 78 -18.42 -22.91 -10.61
CA GLN A 78 -17.11 -22.41 -10.20
C GLN A 78 -17.22 -21.54 -8.94
N ILE A 79 -16.10 -21.37 -8.24
CA ILE A 79 -16.01 -20.56 -7.03
C ILE A 79 -15.23 -19.27 -7.31
N CYS A 80 -15.84 -18.13 -6.97
CA CYS A 80 -15.30 -16.79 -7.16
C CYS A 80 -15.28 -16.00 -5.85
N GLY A 81 -14.55 -16.55 -4.86
CA GLY A 81 -14.28 -15.89 -3.59
C GLY A 81 -15.47 -15.89 -2.62
N GLY A 82 -15.62 -14.77 -1.92
CA GLY A 82 -16.68 -14.52 -0.94
C GLY A 82 -16.59 -13.09 -0.39
N GLY A 83 -17.42 -12.72 0.58
CA GLY A 83 -17.36 -11.38 1.16
C GLY A 83 -15.99 -11.08 1.82
N SER A 84 -15.24 -10.13 1.26
CA SER A 84 -13.87 -9.81 1.67
C SER A 84 -12.92 -11.00 1.58
N ARG A 85 -13.12 -11.89 0.59
CA ARG A 85 -12.33 -13.11 0.35
C ARG A 85 -12.09 -13.32 -1.14
N LEU A 86 -10.83 -13.54 -1.50
CA LEU A 86 -10.39 -13.78 -2.88
C LEU A 86 -10.11 -15.27 -3.09
N SER A 87 -10.74 -15.84 -4.10
CA SER A 87 -10.22 -17.05 -4.75
C SER A 87 -9.09 -16.62 -5.67
N VAL A 88 -7.84 -16.93 -5.31
CA VAL A 88 -6.66 -16.44 -6.05
C VAL A 88 -6.15 -17.50 -7.01
N TRP A 89 -5.78 -17.07 -8.21
CA TRP A 89 -5.21 -17.87 -9.27
C TRP A 89 -3.90 -17.22 -9.74
N GLY A 90 -2.88 -18.02 -10.07
CA GLY A 90 -1.58 -17.51 -10.51
C GLY A 90 -0.76 -18.54 -11.29
N THR A 91 0.39 -18.13 -11.81
CA THR A 91 1.38 -19.07 -12.38
C THR A 91 2.20 -19.75 -11.28
N ASP A 92 2.54 -19.00 -10.24
CA ASP A 92 3.36 -19.41 -9.12
C ASP A 92 2.67 -19.07 -7.80
N LYS A 93 3.25 -19.54 -6.69
CA LYS A 93 2.78 -19.19 -5.36
C LYS A 93 2.80 -17.66 -5.19
N PRO A 94 1.70 -17.03 -4.74
CA PRO A 94 1.65 -15.59 -4.58
C PRO A 94 2.73 -15.09 -3.61
N LYS A 95 3.55 -14.14 -4.07
CA LYS A 95 4.49 -13.42 -3.21
C LYS A 95 3.74 -12.37 -2.41
N VAL A 96 3.80 -12.46 -1.09
CA VAL A 96 3.21 -11.48 -0.18
C VAL A 96 4.26 -10.43 0.16
N LEU A 97 3.95 -9.16 -0.07
CA LEU A 97 4.83 -8.06 0.27
C LEU A 97 5.03 -7.95 1.79
N SER A 98 6.23 -7.53 2.19
CA SER A 98 6.47 -7.17 3.58
C SER A 98 5.68 -5.90 3.94
N PRO A 99 5.22 -5.75 5.19
CA PRO A 99 4.61 -4.51 5.65
C PRO A 99 5.55 -3.31 5.42
N PRO A 100 5.01 -2.14 5.04
CA PRO A 100 5.81 -0.93 4.96
C PRO A 100 6.44 -0.60 6.32
N LYS A 101 7.56 0.12 6.30
CA LYS A 101 8.29 0.49 7.52
C LYS A 101 8.88 1.90 7.42
N SER A 102 9.18 2.48 8.58
CA SER A 102 10.08 3.64 8.69
C SER A 102 11.48 3.12 8.97
N PRO A 103 12.42 3.12 8.00
CA PRO A 103 13.78 2.66 8.23
C PRO A 103 14.44 3.45 9.36
N ALA A 104 15.21 2.79 10.24
CA ALA A 104 15.89 3.51 11.33
C ALA A 104 16.91 4.57 10.82
N THR A 105 17.40 4.41 9.59
CA THR A 105 18.39 5.29 8.98
C THR A 105 18.13 5.41 7.48
N VAL A 106 18.23 6.63 6.96
CA VAL A 106 18.14 6.94 5.53
C VAL A 106 19.26 7.93 5.18
N GLY A 107 20.27 7.47 4.45
CA GLY A 107 21.47 8.26 4.21
C GLY A 107 22.16 8.66 5.52
N ALA A 108 22.30 9.96 5.76
CA ALA A 108 22.91 10.52 6.96
C ALA A 108 21.93 10.77 8.12
N TYR A 109 20.64 10.50 7.92
CA TYR A 109 19.57 10.86 8.85
C TYR A 109 19.07 9.65 9.63
N GLN A 110 18.63 9.89 10.87
CA GLN A 110 18.11 8.85 11.76
C GLN A 110 16.64 9.11 12.05
N TYR A 111 15.82 8.07 11.94
CA TYR A 111 14.39 8.23 12.19
C TYR A 111 14.13 8.68 13.63
N ALA A 112 13.57 9.87 13.78
CA ALA A 112 13.22 10.45 15.08
C ALA A 112 11.84 9.98 15.56
N GLY A 113 10.94 9.68 14.63
CA GLY A 113 9.60 9.15 14.90
C GLY A 113 8.50 9.84 14.09
N CYS A 114 7.26 9.48 14.40
CA CYS A 114 6.07 10.15 13.89
C CYS A 114 5.70 11.37 14.74
N TYR A 115 5.55 12.54 14.12
CA TYR A 115 5.23 13.81 14.78
C TYR A 115 3.94 14.41 14.24
N LYS A 116 3.21 15.14 15.08
CA LYS A 116 2.10 15.98 14.62
C LYS A 116 2.65 17.21 13.91
N ASP A 117 2.13 17.52 12.72
CA ASP A 117 2.42 18.76 11.99
C ASP A 117 1.13 19.58 11.87
N ASN A 118 0.90 20.49 12.82
CA ASN A 118 -0.34 21.26 12.89
C ASN A 118 -0.22 22.55 12.06
N GLN A 119 -1.23 22.85 11.25
CA GLN A 119 -1.25 23.96 10.28
C GLN A 119 -0.97 25.37 10.83
N GLY A 120 -0.98 25.59 12.15
CA GLY A 120 -0.68 26.89 12.78
C GLY A 120 0.81 27.14 13.04
N ALA A 121 1.67 26.11 12.98
CA ALA A 121 3.11 26.23 13.15
C ALA A 121 3.80 25.00 12.54
N LYS A 122 4.02 25.03 11.22
CA LYS A 122 4.67 23.93 10.49
C LYS A 122 5.98 23.55 11.17
N ALA A 123 6.18 22.26 11.43
CA ALA A 123 7.41 21.73 12.04
C ALA A 123 8.67 22.10 11.23
N MET A 124 8.50 22.15 9.90
CA MET A 124 9.55 22.27 8.90
C MET A 124 9.30 23.50 8.02
N SER A 125 10.36 24.25 7.72
CA SER A 125 10.25 25.56 7.05
C SER A 125 10.62 25.57 5.58
N VAL A 126 11.29 24.52 5.08
CA VAL A 126 11.78 24.47 3.69
C VAL A 126 11.18 23.30 2.94
N GLY A 127 10.23 23.58 2.04
CA GLY A 127 9.72 22.58 1.10
C GLY A 127 10.76 22.20 0.04
N LYS A 128 10.75 20.93 -0.37
CA LYS A 128 11.55 20.39 -1.48
C LYS A 128 10.65 19.75 -2.53
N PRO A 129 11.17 19.47 -3.74
CA PRO A 129 10.43 18.73 -4.74
C PRO A 129 9.91 17.39 -4.18
N GLY A 130 8.59 17.27 -4.12
CA GLY A 130 7.87 16.06 -3.78
C GLY A 130 7.15 15.48 -5.00
N GLY A 131 5.97 14.91 -4.79
CA GLY A 131 5.06 14.47 -5.85
C GLY A 131 4.91 12.96 -5.93
N SER A 132 4.55 12.44 -7.12
CA SER A 132 4.12 11.05 -7.33
C SER A 132 5.25 10.00 -7.28
N THR A 133 6.51 10.41 -7.15
CA THR A 133 7.66 9.50 -7.11
C THR A 133 8.54 9.69 -5.88
N LEU A 134 8.00 10.30 -4.82
CA LEU A 134 8.76 10.57 -3.60
C LEU A 134 9.16 9.26 -2.90
N THR A 135 10.42 9.19 -2.49
CA THR A 135 10.94 8.15 -1.56
C THR A 135 11.68 8.86 -0.42
N LEU A 136 11.94 8.15 0.68
CA LEU A 136 12.72 8.72 1.78
C LEU A 136 14.13 9.10 1.31
N GLU A 137 14.77 8.30 0.44
CA GLU A 137 16.10 8.55 -0.09
C GLU A 137 16.14 9.81 -0.96
N LYS A 138 15.11 10.01 -1.80
CA LYS A 138 15.00 11.24 -2.61
C LYS A 138 14.83 12.47 -1.72
N CYS A 139 14.03 12.38 -0.67
CA CYS A 139 13.85 13.49 0.26
C CYS A 139 15.15 13.78 1.04
N ALA A 140 15.79 12.74 1.58
CA ALA A 140 17.07 12.84 2.27
C ALA A 140 18.16 13.48 1.38
N ALA A 141 18.23 13.08 0.10
CA ALA A 141 19.16 13.66 -0.86
C ALA A 141 18.87 15.15 -1.13
N ALA A 142 17.59 15.52 -1.30
CA ALA A 142 17.17 16.91 -1.51
C ALA A 142 17.39 17.81 -0.27
N CYS A 143 17.43 17.20 0.91
CA CYS A 143 17.71 17.85 2.19
C CYS A 143 19.18 17.79 2.61
N SER A 144 20.10 17.32 1.75
CA SER A 144 21.53 17.36 2.04
C SER A 144 21.97 18.77 2.48
N GLY A 145 22.64 18.87 3.63
CA GLY A 145 23.03 20.13 4.27
C GLY A 145 22.04 20.68 5.29
N TYR A 146 20.90 20.02 5.51
CA TYR A 146 19.98 20.30 6.62
C TYR A 146 20.13 19.25 7.73
N ASN A 147 19.85 19.64 8.98
CA ASN A 147 19.88 18.71 10.12
C ASN A 147 18.74 17.68 10.10
N TYR A 148 17.60 18.03 9.50
CA TYR A 148 16.41 17.21 9.47
C TYR A 148 15.79 17.18 8.08
N PHE A 149 15.15 16.05 7.75
CA PHE A 149 14.13 16.00 6.72
C PHE A 149 12.85 15.38 7.26
N GLY A 150 11.73 15.71 6.63
CA GLY A 150 10.44 15.17 7.00
C GLY A 150 9.59 14.94 5.77
N THR A 151 8.80 13.88 5.83
CA THR A 151 7.84 13.52 4.78
C THR A 151 6.42 13.49 5.33
N GLU A 152 5.49 14.04 4.57
CA GLU A 152 4.07 14.12 4.91
C GLU A 152 3.21 13.72 3.70
N TYR A 153 2.00 13.22 3.95
CA TYR A 153 0.97 13.02 2.95
C TYR A 153 1.45 12.22 1.72
N ALA A 154 2.25 11.18 1.96
CA ALA A 154 2.88 10.29 0.97
C ALA A 154 3.86 10.96 -0.02
N SER A 155 3.83 12.28 -0.16
CA SER A 155 4.32 12.97 -1.35
C SER A 155 4.93 14.34 -1.07
N GLU A 156 4.87 14.83 0.17
CA GLU A 156 5.52 16.08 0.57
C GLU A 156 6.89 15.78 1.18
N CYS A 157 7.86 16.62 0.82
CA CYS A 157 9.22 16.56 1.35
C CYS A 157 9.60 17.94 1.88
N THR A 158 10.12 17.97 3.10
CA THR A 158 10.52 19.20 3.78
C THR A 158 11.86 19.01 4.50
N CYS A 159 12.60 20.09 4.70
CA CYS A 159 13.85 20.12 5.46
C CYS A 159 13.83 21.22 6.51
N ALA A 160 14.66 21.06 7.54
CA ALA A 160 14.90 22.09 8.53
C ALA A 160 16.26 21.92 9.22
N ASN A 161 16.83 23.02 9.71
CA ASN A 161 17.96 22.97 10.65
C ASN A 161 17.52 23.00 12.11
N VAL A 162 16.33 23.51 12.35
CA VAL A 162 15.67 23.62 13.66
C VAL A 162 14.19 23.33 13.43
N LEU A 163 13.63 22.45 14.25
CA LEU A 163 12.19 22.18 14.24
C LEU A 163 11.48 23.38 14.88
N ILE A 164 10.60 24.03 14.14
CA ILE A 164 9.88 25.23 14.61
C ILE A 164 8.43 24.88 14.95
N GLY A 165 7.84 25.56 15.92
CA GLY A 165 6.43 25.38 16.30
C GLY A 165 6.17 24.58 17.57
N THR A 166 5.08 24.92 18.26
CA THR A 166 4.63 24.33 19.53
C THR A 166 3.83 23.03 19.35
N GLY A 167 3.62 22.60 18.10
CA GLY A 167 2.83 21.42 17.72
C GLY A 167 3.62 20.12 17.54
N ASN A 168 4.96 20.17 17.57
CA ASN A 168 5.87 19.06 17.23
C ASN A 168 5.97 18.02 18.36
N SER A 169 4.82 17.47 18.74
CA SER A 169 4.74 16.36 19.68
C SER A 169 4.83 15.04 18.93
N LYS A 170 5.70 14.16 19.42
CA LYS A 170 5.78 12.77 18.97
C LYS A 170 4.43 12.09 19.25
N THR A 171 3.94 11.31 18.29
CA THR A 171 2.67 10.59 18.36
C THR A 171 2.87 9.11 18.04
N ALA A 172 1.80 8.31 18.02
CA ALA A 172 1.91 6.89 17.71
C ALA A 172 2.42 6.67 16.28
N GLU A 173 3.34 5.72 16.10
CA GLU A 173 3.90 5.36 14.79
C GLU A 173 2.82 4.94 13.78
N SER A 174 1.73 4.36 14.28
CA SER A 174 0.57 3.99 13.46
C SER A 174 -0.18 5.18 12.84
N GLU A 175 0.09 6.41 13.26
CA GLU A 175 -0.51 7.62 12.67
C GLU A 175 0.29 8.13 11.48
N CYS A 176 1.54 7.69 11.27
CA CYS A 176 2.30 7.97 10.04
C CYS A 176 2.18 6.76 9.10
N SER A 177 0.97 6.52 8.60
CA SER A 177 0.60 5.26 7.95
C SER A 177 0.56 5.30 6.43
N MET A 178 0.69 6.49 5.83
CA MET A 178 0.74 6.63 4.37
C MET A 178 2.08 6.15 3.85
N THR A 179 2.05 5.30 2.83
CA THR A 179 3.25 4.88 2.15
C THR A 179 3.76 5.96 1.21
N CYS A 180 5.07 6.03 0.99
CA CYS A 180 5.66 6.95 0.03
C CYS A 180 5.08 6.71 -1.37
N SER A 181 4.78 7.78 -2.10
CA SER A 181 4.18 7.73 -3.43
C SER A 181 5.07 7.02 -4.47
N GLY A 182 6.39 7.07 -4.28
CA GLY A 182 7.39 6.41 -5.11
C GLY A 182 7.98 5.12 -4.53
N ASP A 183 7.68 4.78 -3.28
CA ASP A 183 8.11 3.52 -2.65
C ASP A 183 7.05 3.04 -1.62
N PRO A 184 6.17 2.10 -2.00
CA PRO A 184 5.14 1.60 -1.11
C PRO A 184 5.69 0.76 0.04
N ALA A 185 6.99 0.42 0.06
CA ALA A 185 7.62 -0.32 1.16
C ALA A 185 8.03 0.59 2.34
N GLN A 186 7.88 1.91 2.20
CA GLN A 186 8.28 2.90 3.20
C GLN A 186 7.11 3.79 3.61
N PHE A 187 7.07 4.21 4.88
CA PHE A 187 6.11 5.22 5.34
C PHE A 187 6.63 6.65 5.10
N CYS A 188 5.75 7.52 4.61
CA CYS A 188 6.00 8.93 4.34
C CYS A 188 4.90 9.80 4.98
N GLY A 189 4.74 9.68 6.30
CA GLY A 189 3.80 10.47 7.09
C GLY A 189 2.34 10.07 6.91
N ASP A 190 1.45 11.03 7.13
CA ASP A 190 0.00 10.98 6.90
C ASP A 190 -0.53 12.43 6.92
N GLY A 191 -1.84 12.68 6.83
CA GLY A 191 -2.38 14.04 6.92
C GLY A 191 -2.12 14.68 8.30
N ASN A 192 -1.39 15.79 8.35
CA ASN A 192 -0.89 16.45 9.57
C ASN A 192 0.01 15.54 10.41
N ARG A 193 0.71 14.60 9.78
CA ARG A 193 1.61 13.63 10.44
C ARG A 193 2.93 13.56 9.67
N LEU A 194 3.98 14.04 10.31
CA LEU A 194 5.31 14.10 9.76
C LEU A 194 6.12 12.88 10.20
N SER A 195 6.59 12.08 9.24
CA SER A 195 7.68 11.14 9.49
C SER A 195 8.99 11.92 9.48
N LEU A 196 9.61 12.10 10.66
CA LEU A 196 10.78 12.95 10.84
C LEU A 196 12.07 12.12 10.93
N TYR A 197 13.09 12.56 10.20
CA TYR A 197 14.42 11.95 10.09
C TYR A 197 15.53 13.01 10.27
#